data_AF-A0A3N2DN90-F1
#
_entry.id   AF-A0A3N2DN90-F1
#
_cell.length_a   1.000
_cell.length_b   1.000
_cell.length_c   1.000
_cell.angle_alpha   90.00
_cell.angle_beta   90.00
_cell.angle_gamma   90.00
#
_symmetry.space_group_name_H-M   'P 1'
#
loop_
_entity.id
_entity.type
_entity.pdbx_description
1 polymer ?
#
loop_
_entity_poly.entity_id
_entity_poly.type
_entity_poly.pdbx_seq_one_letter_code
_entity_poly.pdbx_strand_id
1 'polypeptide(L)'
;MLIFNCTKAACDFFSKTTAGTQFSPVIAPPNPRIEQDIHNVVDEQGNTPRLSQWLVHAIIVDRKYCLIAMEVNTRFSMTFSDLIRGDSETFVNLFTERLLNNMYWLGEQLGIFDPAFFPIMTDSFLSEHDGIAFFKRSDRSVQGHINDVLRYFREQSEEIGLLPNDHEQAMAFDEMVNQIQRSSKASTQYFFPEVGMLGQWMQEYCDGNAEDLNIIRDSFRQLRSEQVFADNAPSCIDDSQALPPPDNVVSLCEFRKKQQK
;
A
#
# COMPACT_ATOMS: atom_id res chain seq x y z
N MET A 1 -6.42 -3.22 13.47
CA MET A 1 -5.43 -4.32 13.31
C MET A 1 -4.97 -4.47 11.86
N LEU A 2 -3.65 -4.52 11.62
CA LEU A 2 -3.03 -4.83 10.32
C LEU A 2 -2.77 -6.33 10.17
N ILE A 3 -3.27 -6.93 9.10
CA ILE A 3 -3.12 -8.36 8.82
C ILE A 3 -2.37 -8.56 7.50
N PHE A 4 -1.21 -9.20 7.58
CA PHE A 4 -0.41 -9.63 6.44
C PHE A 4 -0.62 -11.12 6.18
N ASN A 5 -1.45 -11.44 5.18
CA ASN A 5 -1.64 -12.78 4.66
C ASN A 5 -0.43 -13.15 3.80
N CYS A 6 0.45 -13.99 4.34
CA CYS A 6 1.68 -14.41 3.69
C CYS A 6 1.45 -15.64 2.82
N THR A 7 1.70 -15.48 1.52
CA THR A 7 1.92 -16.60 0.61
C THR A 7 3.09 -17.47 1.08
N LYS A 8 3.26 -18.67 0.51
CA LYS A 8 4.40 -19.54 0.85
C LYS A 8 5.75 -18.82 0.71
N ALA A 9 5.95 -18.07 -0.38
CA ALA A 9 7.18 -17.31 -0.58
C ALA A 9 7.39 -16.24 0.50
N ALA A 10 6.33 -15.51 0.88
CA ALA A 10 6.41 -14.54 1.97
C ALA A 10 6.66 -15.20 3.34
N CYS A 11 6.08 -16.38 3.60
CA CYS A 11 6.39 -17.15 4.81
C CYS A 11 7.87 -17.50 4.88
N ASP A 12 8.44 -17.96 3.77
CA ASP A 12 9.86 -18.33 3.67
C ASP A 12 10.78 -17.10 3.80
N PHE A 13 10.32 -15.93 3.34
CA PHE A 13 11.01 -14.65 3.50
C PHE A 13 11.02 -14.18 4.97
N PHE A 14 9.87 -14.15 5.64
CA PHE A 14 9.77 -13.67 7.03
C PHE A 14 10.33 -14.67 8.05
N SER A 15 10.55 -15.92 7.65
CA SER A 15 11.15 -16.94 8.51
C SER A 15 12.66 -16.95 8.37
N LYS A 16 13.37 -16.99 9.51
CA LYS A 16 14.83 -17.21 9.57
C LYS A 16 15.16 -18.40 10.46
N THR A 17 16.19 -19.16 10.08
CA THR A 17 16.70 -20.25 10.91
C THR A 17 18.06 -19.84 11.47
N THR A 18 18.20 -19.83 12.79
CA THR A 18 19.45 -19.54 13.49
C THR A 18 19.77 -20.70 14.42
N ALA A 19 20.97 -21.27 14.28
CA ALA A 19 21.41 -22.42 15.07
C ALA A 19 20.40 -23.59 15.11
N GLY A 20 19.80 -23.93 13.96
CA GLY A 20 18.83 -25.02 13.83
C GLY A 20 17.41 -24.70 14.33
N THR A 21 17.19 -23.52 14.93
CA THR A 21 15.86 -23.07 15.39
C THR A 21 15.26 -22.09 14.39
N GLN A 22 14.03 -22.35 13.95
CA GLN A 22 13.28 -21.46 13.07
C GLN A 22 12.54 -20.40 13.91
N PHE A 23 12.78 -19.14 13.58
CA PHE A 23 12.05 -17.98 14.09
C PHE A 23 11.17 -17.45 12.95
N SER A 24 9.87 -17.33 13.21
CA SER A 24 8.92 -16.79 12.24
C SER A 24 7.84 -16.00 12.97
N PRO A 25 7.51 -14.78 12.51
CA PRO A 25 6.34 -14.06 12.99
C PRO A 25 5.04 -14.65 12.39
N VAL A 26 5.15 -15.53 11.40
CA VAL A 26 4.00 -16.06 10.66
C VAL A 26 3.35 -17.21 11.42
N ILE A 27 2.08 -17.04 11.77
CA ILE A 27 1.27 -18.03 12.50
C ILE A 27 0.15 -18.61 11.64
N ALA A 28 -0.53 -19.63 12.16
CA ALA A 28 -1.69 -20.21 11.50
C ALA A 28 -2.84 -19.17 11.47
N PRO A 29 -3.55 -19.04 10.33
CA PRO A 29 -4.69 -18.14 10.26
C PRO A 29 -5.84 -18.66 11.15
N PRO A 30 -6.65 -17.77 11.74
CA PRO A 30 -7.84 -18.17 12.49
C PRO A 30 -8.89 -18.85 11.59
N ASN A 31 -8.94 -18.48 10.31
CA ASN A 31 -9.84 -19.06 9.31
C ASN A 31 -9.14 -19.41 8.00
N PRO A 32 -9.61 -20.43 7.26
CA PRO A 32 -9.05 -20.79 5.97
C PRO A 32 -9.26 -19.73 4.89
N ARG A 33 -10.24 -18.83 5.04
CA ARG A 33 -10.58 -17.78 4.07
C ARG A 33 -10.54 -16.38 4.68
N ILE A 34 -10.04 -15.41 3.91
CA ILE A 34 -9.85 -14.02 4.34
C ILE A 34 -11.14 -13.37 4.82
N GLU A 35 -12.24 -13.63 4.10
CA GLU A 35 -13.52 -12.97 4.36
C GLU A 35 -14.17 -13.42 5.67
N GLN A 36 -13.69 -14.50 6.28
CA GLN A 36 -14.22 -15.06 7.53
C GLN A 36 -13.61 -14.39 8.77
N ASP A 37 -12.52 -13.63 8.62
CA ASP A 37 -11.79 -13.04 9.75
C ASP A 37 -12.57 -11.91 10.44
N ILE A 38 -13.48 -11.24 9.72
CA ILE A 38 -14.29 -10.12 10.25
C ILE A 38 -15.14 -10.51 11.46
N HIS A 39 -15.42 -11.80 11.66
CA HIS A 39 -16.24 -12.30 12.77
C HIS A 39 -15.44 -12.94 13.90
N ASN A 40 -14.17 -13.27 13.67
CA ASN A 40 -13.41 -14.20 14.51
C ASN A 40 -12.07 -13.64 15.00
N VAL A 41 -11.58 -12.55 14.40
CA VAL A 41 -10.42 -11.84 14.91
C VAL A 41 -10.88 -10.91 16.02
N VAL A 42 -10.23 -11.04 17.18
CA VAL A 42 -10.39 -10.15 18.32
C VAL A 42 -9.03 -9.55 18.69
N ASP A 43 -9.04 -8.34 19.22
CA ASP A 43 -7.84 -7.70 19.78
C ASP A 43 -7.47 -8.31 21.15
N GLU A 44 -6.39 -7.81 21.76
CA GLU A 44 -5.94 -8.26 23.09
C GLU A 44 -6.99 -8.04 24.20
N GLN A 45 -7.94 -7.14 23.97
CA GLN A 45 -9.01 -6.77 24.90
C GLN A 45 -10.31 -7.54 24.63
N GLY A 46 -10.35 -8.36 23.57
CA GLY A 46 -11.51 -9.15 23.17
C GLY A 46 -12.54 -8.41 22.30
N ASN A 47 -12.24 -7.19 21.83
CA ASN A 47 -13.11 -6.46 20.90
C ASN A 47 -12.85 -6.89 19.46
N THR A 48 -13.82 -6.68 18.56
CA THR A 48 -13.62 -6.88 17.12
C THR A 48 -12.89 -5.66 16.54
N PRO A 49 -11.60 -5.77 16.18
CA PRO A 49 -10.87 -4.62 15.68
C PRO A 49 -11.23 -4.36 14.22
N ARG A 50 -11.02 -3.12 13.75
CA ARG A 50 -11.01 -2.82 12.33
C ARG A 50 -9.89 -3.62 11.64
N LEU A 51 -10.20 -4.29 10.54
CA LEU A 51 -9.24 -5.15 9.85
C LEU A 51 -8.77 -4.50 8.56
N SER A 52 -7.46 -4.27 8.46
CA SER A 52 -6.81 -3.90 7.19
C SER A 52 -6.02 -5.12 6.70
N GLN A 53 -6.52 -5.77 5.66
CA GLN A 53 -6.05 -7.09 5.22
C GLN A 53 -5.28 -7.01 3.90
N TRP A 54 -4.05 -7.52 3.91
CA TRP A 54 -3.12 -7.46 2.80
C TRP A 54 -2.63 -8.85 2.44
N LEU A 55 -2.57 -9.19 1.15
CA LEU A 55 -1.83 -10.35 0.67
C LEU A 55 -0.39 -9.93 0.38
N VAL A 56 0.57 -10.64 0.97
CA VAL A 56 2.00 -10.40 0.79
C VAL A 56 2.65 -11.55 0.03
N HIS A 57 3.38 -11.20 -1.01
CA HIS A 57 4.15 -12.13 -1.81
C HIS A 57 5.62 -11.72 -1.90
N ALA A 58 6.52 -12.68 -1.74
CA ALA A 58 7.95 -12.44 -1.84
C ALA A 58 8.52 -12.97 -3.15
N ILE A 59 9.45 -12.22 -3.71
CA ILE A 59 10.21 -12.56 -4.91
C ILE A 59 11.69 -12.18 -4.71
N ILE A 60 12.52 -12.66 -5.63
CA ILE A 60 13.89 -12.18 -5.78
C ILE A 60 13.99 -11.57 -7.17
N VAL A 61 14.43 -10.32 -7.25
CA VAL A 61 14.74 -9.61 -8.50
C VAL A 61 16.11 -8.98 -8.32
N ASP A 62 16.97 -9.11 -9.33
CA ASP A 62 18.37 -8.69 -9.27
C ASP A 62 19.09 -9.07 -7.96
N ARG A 63 18.91 -10.34 -7.53
CA ARG A 63 19.49 -10.91 -6.30
C ARG A 63 19.05 -10.24 -4.98
N LYS A 64 18.12 -9.28 -5.03
CA LYS A 64 17.55 -8.60 -3.87
C LYS A 64 16.16 -9.15 -3.55
N TYR A 65 15.86 -9.29 -2.27
CA TYR A 65 14.52 -9.67 -1.85
C TYR A 65 13.57 -8.50 -2.03
N CYS A 66 12.44 -8.76 -2.68
CA CYS A 66 11.37 -7.79 -2.83
C CYS A 66 10.05 -8.39 -2.33
N LEU A 67 9.18 -7.54 -1.82
CA LEU A 67 7.84 -7.89 -1.40
C LEU A 67 6.83 -7.06 -2.19
N ILE A 68 5.73 -7.70 -2.59
CA ILE A 68 4.52 -6.99 -3.04
C ILE A 68 3.45 -7.23 -1.99
N ALA A 69 2.91 -6.14 -1.45
CA ALA A 69 1.75 -6.14 -0.58
C ALA A 69 0.56 -5.60 -1.36
N MET A 70 -0.55 -6.34 -1.37
CA MET A 70 -1.78 -5.92 -2.04
C MET A 70 -2.97 -5.98 -1.09
N GLU A 71 -3.68 -4.88 -0.94
CA GLU A 71 -4.91 -4.81 -0.14
C GLU A 71 -6.00 -5.67 -0.80
N VAL A 72 -6.68 -6.48 0.00
CA VAL A 72 -7.50 -7.59 -0.50
C VAL A 72 -8.73 -7.12 -1.29
N ASN A 73 -9.35 -6.01 -0.90
CA ASN A 73 -10.63 -5.55 -1.45
C ASN A 73 -10.44 -4.62 -2.65
N THR A 74 -9.64 -3.58 -2.45
CA THR A 74 -9.33 -2.49 -3.37
C THR A 74 -8.22 -2.85 -4.35
N ARG A 75 -7.47 -3.94 -4.09
CA ARG A 75 -6.34 -4.38 -4.94
C ARG A 75 -5.24 -3.33 -5.07
N PHE A 76 -5.21 -2.37 -4.14
CA PHE A 76 -4.15 -1.40 -4.02
C PHE A 76 -2.85 -2.10 -3.68
N SER A 77 -1.77 -1.77 -4.38
CA SER A 77 -0.51 -2.49 -4.33
C SER A 77 0.64 -1.58 -3.92
N MET A 78 1.54 -2.10 -3.09
CA MET A 78 2.83 -1.47 -2.80
C MET A 78 3.98 -2.48 -2.98
N THR A 79 5.08 -2.04 -3.60
CA THR A 79 6.27 -2.86 -3.90
C THR A 79 7.53 -2.43 -3.15
N PHE A 80 8.02 -3.29 -2.27
CA PHE A 80 9.19 -3.03 -1.43
C PHE A 80 10.39 -3.78 -1.98
N SER A 81 11.51 -3.09 -2.17
CA SER A 81 12.74 -3.65 -2.75
C SER A 81 13.87 -3.65 -1.74
N ASP A 82 14.90 -4.46 -1.98
CA ASP A 82 16.13 -4.49 -1.19
C ASP A 82 15.92 -4.79 0.30
N LEU A 83 14.96 -5.68 0.60
CA LEU A 83 14.61 -6.01 1.97
C LEU A 83 15.54 -7.08 2.57
N ILE A 84 15.72 -6.99 3.89
CA ILE A 84 16.47 -7.99 4.65
C ILE A 84 15.54 -9.16 5.00
N ARG A 85 15.97 -10.38 4.66
CA ARG A 85 15.22 -11.60 4.98
C ARG A 85 15.03 -11.76 6.49
N GLY A 86 13.82 -12.10 6.91
CA GLY A 86 13.47 -12.34 8.30
C GLY A 86 13.34 -11.06 9.15
N ASP A 87 13.36 -9.88 8.52
CA ASP A 87 13.14 -8.60 9.17
C ASP A 87 11.72 -8.09 8.91
N SER A 88 10.77 -8.61 9.69
CA SER A 88 9.37 -8.19 9.61
C SER A 88 9.13 -6.80 10.19
N GLU A 89 9.94 -6.36 11.15
CA GLU A 89 9.78 -5.07 11.82
C GLU A 89 10.09 -3.92 10.85
N THR A 90 11.21 -4.00 10.14
CA THR A 90 11.55 -3.02 9.10
C THR A 90 10.49 -3.01 7.99
N PHE A 91 9.99 -4.17 7.56
CA PHE A 91 8.91 -4.23 6.58
C PHE A 91 7.66 -3.50 7.06
N VAL A 92 7.19 -3.73 8.29
CA VAL A 92 6.00 -3.06 8.83
C VAL A 92 6.19 -1.55 8.90
N ASN A 93 7.34 -1.09 9.38
CA ASN A 93 7.62 0.35 9.47
C ASN A 93 7.60 1.01 8.08
N LEU A 94 8.29 0.42 7.10
CA LEU A 94 8.29 0.90 5.71
C LEU A 94 6.89 0.87 5.10
N PHE A 95 6.14 -0.21 5.35
CA PHE A 95 4.79 -0.38 4.86
C PHE A 95 3.86 0.70 5.41
N THR A 96 3.88 0.95 6.73
CA THR A 96 2.99 1.93 7.37
C THR A 96 3.34 3.34 6.92
N GLU A 97 4.62 3.70 6.87
CA GLU A 97 5.06 5.02 6.38
C GLU A 97 4.60 5.25 4.94
N ARG A 98 4.86 4.28 4.07
CA ARG A 98 4.54 4.41 2.65
C ARG A 98 3.05 4.38 2.37
N LEU A 99 2.27 3.63 3.15
CA LEU A 99 0.81 3.64 3.04
C LEU A 99 0.25 5.03 3.38
N LEU A 100 0.65 5.60 4.51
CA LEU A 100 0.20 6.93 4.94
C LEU A 100 0.55 8.01 3.91
N ASN A 101 1.78 7.99 3.38
CA ASN A 101 2.20 8.94 2.36
C ASN A 101 1.43 8.78 1.05
N ASN A 102 1.21 7.54 0.58
CA ASN A 102 0.39 7.30 -0.62
C ASN A 102 -1.03 7.85 -0.46
N MET A 103 -1.66 7.62 0.70
CA MET A 103 -3.02 8.08 0.95
C MET A 103 -3.10 9.59 1.04
N TYR A 104 -2.15 10.22 1.73
CA TYR A 104 -2.08 11.67 1.84
C TYR A 104 -1.83 12.34 0.49
N TRP A 105 -0.80 11.93 -0.25
CA TRP A 105 -0.47 12.55 -1.53
C TRP A 105 -1.57 12.37 -2.56
N LEU A 106 -2.22 11.20 -2.62
CA LEU A 106 -3.35 11.02 -3.52
C LEU A 106 -4.52 11.93 -3.15
N GLY A 107 -4.85 12.08 -1.86
CA GLY A 107 -5.90 13.02 -1.45
C GLY A 107 -5.53 14.48 -1.68
N GLU A 108 -4.27 14.87 -1.49
CA GLU A 108 -3.75 16.20 -1.80
C GLU A 108 -3.80 16.50 -3.30
N GLN A 109 -3.36 15.56 -4.14
CA GLN A 109 -3.39 15.65 -5.60
C GLN A 109 -4.82 15.83 -6.15
N LEU A 110 -5.81 15.21 -5.49
CA LEU A 110 -7.23 15.36 -5.82
C LEU A 110 -7.89 16.60 -5.19
N GLY A 111 -7.13 17.42 -4.44
CA GLY A 111 -7.63 18.61 -3.75
C GLY A 111 -8.57 18.32 -2.58
N ILE A 112 -8.54 17.09 -2.05
CA ILE A 112 -9.40 16.63 -0.95
C ILE A 112 -8.72 16.88 0.39
N PHE A 113 -7.40 16.71 0.45
CA PHE A 113 -6.61 16.96 1.64
C PHE A 113 -5.83 18.26 1.54
N ASP A 114 -5.71 18.91 2.69
CA ASP A 114 -4.76 19.98 2.94
C ASP A 114 -3.70 19.50 3.96
N PRO A 115 -2.59 20.23 4.17
CA PRO A 115 -1.54 19.82 5.11
C PRO A 115 -2.00 19.62 6.56
N ALA A 116 -3.13 20.20 6.98
CA ALA A 116 -3.67 19.99 8.32
C ALA A 116 -4.35 18.62 8.47
N PHE A 117 -4.72 17.95 7.38
CA PHE A 117 -5.29 16.60 7.41
C PHE A 117 -4.28 15.50 7.74
N PHE A 118 -3.00 15.67 7.40
CA PHE A 118 -2.01 14.60 7.56
C PHE A 118 -1.92 14.06 9.00
N PRO A 119 -1.82 14.89 10.06
CA PRO A 119 -1.82 14.38 11.43
C PRO A 119 -3.12 13.69 11.82
N ILE A 120 -4.27 14.19 11.35
CA ILE A 120 -5.60 13.65 11.70
C ILE A 120 -5.75 12.23 11.16
N MET A 121 -5.50 12.03 9.86
CA MET A 121 -5.60 10.70 9.25
C MET A 121 -4.56 9.73 9.79
N THR A 122 -3.36 10.23 10.13
CA THR A 122 -2.28 9.42 10.69
C THR A 122 -2.64 8.93 12.10
N ASP A 123 -3.07 9.82 12.98
CA ASP A 123 -3.44 9.48 14.35
C ASP A 123 -4.64 8.52 14.37
N SER A 124 -5.65 8.78 13.52
CA SER A 124 -6.81 7.92 13.34
C SER A 124 -6.40 6.50 12.91
N PHE A 125 -5.62 6.37 11.84
CA PHE A 125 -5.13 5.08 11.35
C PHE A 125 -4.28 4.35 12.41
N LEU A 126 -3.34 5.03 13.06
CA LEU A 126 -2.47 4.39 14.05
C LEU A 126 -3.25 3.93 15.29
N SER A 127 -4.29 4.66 15.70
CA SER A 127 -5.13 4.29 16.84
C SER A 127 -5.99 3.05 16.58
N GLU A 128 -6.45 2.85 15.33
CA GLU A 128 -7.25 1.70 14.91
C GLU A 128 -6.39 0.45 14.60
N HIS A 129 -5.07 0.63 14.46
CA HIS A 129 -4.14 -0.39 13.97
C HIS A 129 -2.93 -0.61 14.89
N ASP A 130 -3.16 -0.71 16.20
CA ASP A 130 -2.14 -1.06 17.19
C ASP A 130 -1.66 -2.53 17.11
N GLY A 131 -2.52 -3.45 16.69
CA GLY A 131 -2.21 -4.86 16.48
C GLY A 131 -1.71 -5.20 15.08
N ILE A 132 -0.73 -6.10 14.99
CA ILE A 132 -0.17 -6.64 13.73
C ILE A 132 -0.18 -8.17 13.77
N ALA A 133 -0.62 -8.82 12.70
CA ALA A 133 -0.48 -10.27 12.53
C ALA A 133 0.03 -10.67 11.15
N PHE A 134 0.82 -11.74 11.12
CA PHE A 134 1.25 -12.41 9.89
C PHE A 134 0.63 -13.80 9.85
N PHE A 135 -0.18 -14.07 8.84
CA PHE A 135 -0.86 -15.36 8.70
C PHE A 135 -0.39 -16.13 7.48
N LYS A 136 -0.16 -17.44 7.63
CA LYS A 136 0.14 -18.33 6.51
C LYS A 136 -1.14 -18.66 5.74
N ARG A 137 -1.50 -17.82 4.76
CA ARG A 137 -2.68 -18.00 3.91
C ARG A 137 -2.46 -17.37 2.54
N SER A 138 -3.07 -17.94 1.51
CA SER A 138 -3.10 -17.40 0.15
C SER A 138 -4.50 -17.01 -0.28
N ASP A 139 -4.59 -16.08 -1.23
CA ASP A 139 -5.81 -15.77 -1.95
C ASP A 139 -5.53 -15.84 -3.46
N ARG A 140 -6.23 -16.73 -4.18
CA ARG A 140 -5.97 -16.95 -5.61
C ARG A 140 -6.36 -15.73 -6.46
N SER A 141 -7.41 -14.99 -6.07
CA SER A 141 -7.84 -13.81 -6.82
C SER A 141 -6.84 -12.69 -6.68
N VAL A 142 -6.43 -12.37 -5.44
CA VAL A 142 -5.46 -11.31 -5.16
C VAL A 142 -4.08 -11.70 -5.74
N GLN A 143 -3.67 -12.97 -5.61
CA GLN A 143 -2.42 -13.47 -6.22
C GLN A 143 -2.40 -13.28 -7.74
N GLY A 144 -3.53 -13.41 -8.43
CA GLY A 144 -3.63 -13.14 -9.86
C GLY A 144 -3.18 -11.71 -10.21
N HIS A 145 -3.66 -10.72 -9.46
CA HIS A 145 -3.27 -9.33 -9.66
C HIS A 145 -1.86 -9.00 -9.17
N ILE A 146 -1.40 -9.66 -8.11
CA ILE A 146 0.03 -9.59 -7.72
C ILE A 146 0.91 -10.07 -8.87
N ASN A 147 0.53 -11.15 -9.57
CA ASN A 147 1.29 -11.62 -10.73
C ASN A 147 1.31 -10.60 -11.88
N ASP A 148 0.23 -9.82 -12.06
CA ASP A 148 0.23 -8.72 -13.01
C ASP A 148 1.21 -7.61 -12.60
N VAL A 149 1.19 -7.19 -11.32
CA VAL A 149 2.15 -6.20 -10.77
C VAL A 149 3.59 -6.71 -10.91
N LEU A 150 3.83 -7.98 -10.64
CA LEU A 150 5.14 -8.62 -10.79
C LEU A 150 5.68 -8.53 -12.21
N ARG A 151 4.80 -8.63 -13.21
CA ARG A 151 5.18 -8.50 -14.60
C ARG A 151 5.70 -7.08 -14.88
N TYR A 152 4.94 -6.06 -14.51
CA TYR A 152 5.38 -4.66 -14.65
C TYR A 152 6.67 -4.36 -13.87
N PHE A 153 6.78 -4.89 -12.64
CA PHE A 153 7.97 -4.68 -11.82
C PHE A 153 9.23 -5.27 -12.45
N ARG A 154 9.14 -6.45 -13.05
CA ARG A 154 10.27 -7.08 -13.75
C ARG A 154 10.61 -6.34 -15.04
N GLU A 155 9.61 -6.00 -15.84
CA GLU A 155 9.80 -5.23 -17.08
C GLU A 155 10.53 -3.91 -16.78
N GLN A 156 10.06 -3.14 -15.80
CA GLN A 156 10.68 -1.88 -15.43
C GLN A 156 12.08 -2.05 -14.84
N SER A 157 12.30 -3.08 -14.01
CA SER A 157 13.64 -3.39 -13.49
C SER A 157 14.62 -3.78 -14.59
N GLU A 158 14.16 -4.47 -15.64
CA GLU A 158 14.98 -4.86 -16.79
C GLU A 158 15.29 -3.67 -17.70
N GLU A 159 14.33 -2.76 -17.89
CA GLU A 159 14.47 -1.57 -18.73
C GLU A 159 15.36 -0.49 -18.10
N ILE A 160 15.14 -0.17 -16.82
CA ILE A 160 15.89 0.87 -16.10
C ILE A 160 17.23 0.32 -15.59
N GLY A 161 17.32 -1.00 -15.37
CA GLY A 161 18.50 -1.65 -14.79
C GLY A 161 18.67 -1.40 -13.29
N LEU A 162 17.69 -0.82 -12.62
CA LEU A 162 17.68 -0.53 -11.19
C LEU A 162 16.33 -0.88 -10.57
N LEU A 163 16.36 -1.38 -9.34
CA LEU A 163 15.15 -1.53 -8.52
C LEU A 163 14.79 -0.18 -7.88
N PRO A 164 13.50 0.14 -7.73
CA PRO A 164 13.08 1.29 -6.95
C PRO A 164 13.50 1.05 -5.50
N ASN A 165 14.55 1.76 -5.06
CA ASN A 165 15.22 1.54 -3.78
C ASN A 165 15.08 2.73 -2.83
N ASP A 166 14.80 3.93 -3.33
CA ASP A 166 14.40 5.08 -2.52
C ASP A 166 12.87 5.21 -2.45
N HIS A 167 12.41 6.09 -1.55
CA HIS A 167 10.99 6.29 -1.28
C HIS A 167 10.25 6.81 -2.51
N GLU A 168 10.85 7.74 -3.24
CA GLU A 168 10.24 8.42 -4.39
C GLU A 168 10.02 7.46 -5.56
N GLN A 169 11.05 6.72 -5.96
CA GLN A 169 10.95 5.74 -7.05
C GLN A 169 9.95 4.63 -6.71
N ALA A 170 9.92 4.19 -5.45
CA ALA A 170 9.00 3.14 -5.04
C ALA A 170 7.55 3.63 -5.01
N MET A 171 7.31 4.88 -4.62
CA MET A 171 5.98 5.49 -4.67
C MET A 171 5.53 5.78 -6.09
N ALA A 172 6.41 6.26 -6.97
CA ALA A 172 6.09 6.43 -8.38
C ALA A 172 5.69 5.10 -9.05
N PHE A 173 6.37 4.01 -8.68
CA PHE A 173 5.98 2.67 -9.11
C PHE A 173 4.60 2.27 -8.57
N ASP A 174 4.35 2.50 -7.28
CA ASP A 174 3.06 2.19 -6.64
C ASP A 174 1.92 2.97 -7.32
N GLU A 175 2.09 4.28 -7.56
CA GLU A 175 1.13 5.13 -8.27
C GLU A 175 0.83 4.55 -9.66
N MET A 176 1.86 4.27 -10.45
CA MET A 176 1.72 3.72 -11.80
C MET A 176 0.91 2.41 -11.81
N VAL A 177 1.22 1.45 -10.93
CA VAL A 177 0.51 0.16 -10.93
C VAL A 177 -0.90 0.23 -10.35
N ASN A 178 -1.21 1.27 -9.58
CA ASN A 178 -2.54 1.51 -9.01
C ASN A 178 -3.45 2.37 -9.91
N GLN A 179 -2.90 2.98 -10.96
CA GLN A 179 -3.65 3.59 -12.07
C GLN A 179 -4.10 2.57 -13.14
N ILE A 180 -3.71 1.30 -13.00
CA ILE A 180 -4.14 0.22 -13.88
C ILE A 180 -5.47 -0.33 -13.38
N GLN A 181 -6.49 -0.33 -14.25
CA GLN A 181 -7.81 -0.85 -13.91
C GLN A 181 -7.75 -2.33 -13.52
N ARG A 182 -8.43 -2.66 -12.42
CA ARG A 182 -8.57 -4.03 -11.91
C ARG A 182 -10.04 -4.40 -11.77
N SER A 183 -10.29 -5.69 -11.66
CA SER A 183 -11.60 -6.25 -11.33
C SER A 183 -11.46 -7.18 -10.14
N SER A 184 -12.57 -7.48 -9.49
CA SER A 184 -12.61 -8.46 -8.40
C SER A 184 -13.90 -9.26 -8.52
N LYS A 185 -13.98 -10.41 -7.86
CA LYS A 185 -15.25 -11.17 -7.84
C LYS A 185 -16.40 -10.39 -7.19
N ALA A 186 -16.07 -9.41 -6.35
CA ALA A 186 -17.04 -8.55 -5.68
C ALA A 186 -17.55 -7.40 -6.58
N SER A 187 -16.88 -7.10 -7.70
CA SER A 187 -17.28 -6.03 -8.61
C SER A 187 -17.35 -6.51 -10.06
N THR A 188 -18.51 -6.32 -10.70
CA THR A 188 -18.68 -6.56 -12.13
C THR A 188 -18.05 -5.48 -13.01
N GLN A 189 -17.72 -4.32 -12.42
CA GLN A 189 -17.11 -3.19 -13.12
C GLN A 189 -15.62 -3.11 -12.79
N TYR A 190 -14.82 -2.71 -13.79
CA TYR A 190 -13.44 -2.32 -13.59
C TYR A 190 -13.36 -1.06 -12.72
N PHE A 191 -12.36 -1.01 -11.84
CA PHE A 191 -12.10 0.11 -10.96
C PHE A 191 -10.59 0.41 -10.89
N PHE A 192 -10.25 1.62 -10.48
CA PHE A 192 -8.87 2.02 -10.18
C PHE A 192 -8.59 1.70 -8.71
N PRO A 193 -7.57 0.87 -8.41
CA PRO A 193 -7.19 0.54 -7.03
C PRO A 193 -6.99 1.75 -6.12
N GLU A 194 -6.32 2.80 -6.59
CA GLU A 194 -6.05 4.00 -5.80
C GLU A 194 -7.33 4.74 -5.39
N VAL A 195 -8.31 4.84 -6.29
CA VAL A 195 -9.62 5.44 -6.03
C VAL A 195 -10.41 4.61 -5.03
N GLY A 196 -10.37 3.28 -5.18
CA GLY A 196 -11.00 2.36 -4.24
C GLY A 196 -10.39 2.47 -2.85
N MET A 197 -9.07 2.53 -2.78
CA MET A 197 -8.32 2.64 -1.52
C MET A 197 -8.54 3.97 -0.82
N LEU A 198 -8.46 5.10 -1.53
CA LEU A 198 -8.73 6.40 -0.93
C LEU A 198 -10.19 6.52 -0.47
N GLY A 199 -11.14 5.98 -1.24
CA GLY A 199 -12.54 5.96 -0.84
C GLY A 199 -12.79 5.14 0.43
N GLN A 200 -12.15 3.97 0.55
CA GLN A 200 -12.17 3.20 1.78
C GLN A 200 -11.49 3.99 2.92
N TRP A 201 -10.31 4.57 2.66
CA TRP A 201 -9.56 5.36 3.63
C TRP A 201 -10.38 6.51 4.23
N MET A 202 -11.12 7.25 3.38
CA MET A 202 -12.00 8.32 3.82
C MET A 202 -13.06 7.84 4.79
N GLN A 203 -13.73 6.73 4.46
CA GLN A 203 -14.79 6.17 5.30
C GLN A 203 -14.26 5.60 6.63
N GLU A 204 -13.03 5.09 6.62
CA GLU A 204 -12.46 4.39 7.77
C GLU A 204 -11.72 5.30 8.73
N TYR A 205 -11.04 6.34 8.23
CA TYR A 205 -10.09 7.13 9.04
C TYR A 205 -10.32 8.64 9.01
N CYS A 206 -11.20 9.16 8.13
CA CYS A 206 -11.41 10.59 7.95
C CYS A 206 -12.86 11.04 8.16
N ASP A 207 -13.69 10.24 8.86
CA ASP A 207 -15.13 10.49 9.06
C ASP A 207 -15.92 10.73 7.76
N GLY A 208 -15.42 10.18 6.64
CA GLY A 208 -16.02 10.34 5.33
C GLY A 208 -17.33 9.57 5.18
N ASN A 209 -18.21 10.08 4.32
CA ASN A 209 -19.49 9.48 4.00
C ASN A 209 -19.48 8.84 2.59
N ALA A 210 -20.60 8.25 2.18
CA ALA A 210 -20.70 7.57 0.89
C ALA A 210 -20.63 8.52 -0.32
N GLU A 211 -20.93 9.81 -0.16
CA GLU A 211 -20.83 10.83 -1.20
C GLU A 211 -19.37 11.17 -1.52
N ASP A 212 -18.47 11.07 -0.55
CA ASP A 212 -17.03 11.33 -0.73
C ASP A 212 -16.41 10.42 -1.79
N LEU A 213 -16.87 9.17 -1.90
CA LEU A 213 -16.40 8.25 -2.94
C LEU A 213 -16.78 8.73 -4.35
N ASN A 214 -17.92 9.40 -4.51
CA ASN A 214 -18.30 9.98 -5.80
C ASN A 214 -17.46 11.22 -6.11
N ILE A 215 -17.19 12.06 -5.09
CA ILE A 215 -16.28 13.21 -5.22
C ILE A 215 -14.90 12.73 -5.65
N ILE A 216 -14.31 11.74 -4.97
CA ILE A 216 -13.01 11.15 -5.34
C ILE A 216 -13.03 10.67 -6.79
N ARG A 217 -14.07 9.92 -7.19
CA ARG A 217 -14.19 9.40 -8.56
C ARG A 217 -14.24 10.51 -9.60
N ASP A 218 -14.99 11.58 -9.32
CA ASP A 218 -15.16 12.69 -10.25
C ASP A 218 -13.88 13.53 -10.33
N SER A 219 -13.26 13.86 -9.19
CA SER A 219 -11.94 14.52 -9.15
C SER A 219 -10.88 13.70 -9.89
N PHE A 220 -10.85 12.39 -9.69
CA PHE A 220 -9.89 11.50 -10.36
C PHE A 220 -10.11 11.44 -11.89
N ARG A 221 -11.38 11.40 -12.34
CA ARG A 221 -11.70 11.48 -13.77
C ARG A 221 -11.25 12.80 -14.38
N GLN A 222 -11.44 13.90 -13.65
CA GLN A 222 -11.02 15.22 -14.09
C GLN A 222 -9.49 15.29 -14.22
N LEU A 223 -8.76 14.93 -13.16
CA LEU A 223 -7.29 14.91 -13.16
C LEU A 223 -6.72 14.10 -14.33
N ARG A 224 -7.27 12.90 -14.54
CA ARG A 224 -6.84 12.03 -15.66
C ARG A 224 -7.16 12.64 -17.02
N SER A 225 -8.30 13.31 -17.15
CA SER A 225 -8.63 13.99 -18.40
C SER A 225 -7.60 15.09 -18.69
N GLU A 226 -7.23 15.88 -17.70
CA GLU A 226 -6.23 16.95 -17.80
C GLU A 226 -4.84 16.41 -18.13
N GLN A 227 -4.41 15.32 -17.49
CA GLN A 227 -3.16 14.61 -17.82
C GLN A 227 -3.14 14.13 -19.27
N VAL A 228 -4.20 13.48 -19.73
CA VAL A 228 -4.30 13.01 -21.13
C VAL A 228 -4.28 14.21 -22.09
N PHE A 229 -4.91 15.33 -21.76
CA PHE A 229 -4.80 16.54 -22.58
C PHE A 229 -3.37 17.11 -22.61
N ALA A 230 -2.68 17.12 -21.48
CA ALA A 230 -1.30 17.60 -21.37
C ALA A 230 -0.32 16.73 -22.17
N ASP A 231 -0.43 15.40 -22.07
CA ASP A 231 0.42 14.45 -22.80
C ASP A 231 0.22 14.53 -24.33
N ASN A 232 -0.96 14.96 -24.79
CA ASN A 232 -1.30 15.11 -26.20
C ASN A 232 -1.17 16.54 -26.74
N ALA A 233 -0.76 17.51 -25.90
CA ALA A 233 -0.53 18.88 -26.34
C ALA A 233 0.79 18.96 -27.16
N PRO A 234 0.82 19.69 -28.29
CA PRO A 234 2.06 19.86 -29.04
C PRO A 234 3.10 20.58 -28.17
N SER A 235 4.27 19.95 -28.00
CA SER A 235 5.34 20.44 -27.13
C SER A 235 5.81 21.83 -27.57
N CYS A 236 5.40 22.84 -26.84
CA CYS A 236 6.03 24.15 -26.86
C CYS A 236 6.69 24.34 -25.50
N ILE A 237 7.92 23.81 -25.35
CA ILE A 237 8.72 24.02 -24.14
C ILE A 237 9.95 24.84 -24.50
N ASP A 238 10.02 26.01 -23.85
CA ASP A 238 11.23 26.77 -23.55
C ASP A 238 11.79 26.19 -22.23
N ASP A 239 13.03 25.70 -22.26
CA ASP A 239 13.70 24.88 -21.23
C ASP A 239 14.14 25.65 -19.97
N SER A 240 13.36 26.63 -19.50
CA SER A 240 13.80 27.50 -18.41
C SER A 240 12.76 27.72 -17.31
N GLN A 241 12.36 26.64 -16.62
CA GLN A 241 11.87 26.70 -15.23
C GLN A 241 11.67 25.30 -14.63
N ALA A 242 12.74 24.69 -14.09
CA ALA A 242 12.59 23.64 -13.11
C ALA A 242 12.26 24.30 -11.76
N LEU A 243 11.03 24.10 -11.28
CA LEU A 243 10.66 24.47 -9.90
C LEU A 243 11.43 23.57 -8.92
N PRO A 244 11.97 24.10 -7.82
CA PRO A 244 12.59 23.28 -6.78
C PRO A 244 11.54 22.42 -6.07
N PRO A 245 11.92 21.22 -5.58
CA PRO A 245 10.99 20.26 -4.99
C PRO A 245 10.41 20.77 -3.65
N PRO A 246 9.14 20.46 -3.32
CA PRO A 246 8.56 20.75 -2.03
C PRO A 246 9.05 19.79 -0.93
N ASP A 247 9.14 20.32 0.29
CA ASP A 247 9.90 19.81 1.46
C ASP A 247 9.03 18.95 2.42
N ASN A 248 8.06 18.19 1.90
CA ASN A 248 6.94 17.60 2.68
C ASN A 248 6.95 16.05 2.83
N VAL A 249 8.11 15.39 2.73
CA VAL A 249 8.23 13.96 3.08
C VAL A 249 8.25 13.80 4.60
N VAL A 250 7.23 13.17 5.19
CA VAL A 250 7.16 12.96 6.64
C VAL A 250 7.72 11.60 7.02
N SER A 251 8.79 11.58 7.83
CA SER A 251 9.32 10.36 8.45
C SER A 251 8.55 10.00 9.72
N LEU A 252 8.07 8.75 9.84
CA LEU A 252 7.38 8.28 11.06
C LEU A 252 8.27 8.35 12.30
N CYS A 253 9.58 8.15 12.14
CA CYS A 253 10.57 8.27 13.20
C CYS A 253 10.64 9.69 13.77
N GLU A 254 10.46 10.72 12.94
CA GLU A 254 10.47 12.11 13.37
C GLU A 254 9.13 12.54 13.97
N PHE A 255 8.02 12.04 13.40
CA PHE A 255 6.68 12.28 13.94
C PHE A 255 6.55 11.76 15.38
N ARG A 256 6.96 10.50 15.64
CA ARG A 256 6.92 9.88 16.99
C ARG A 256 7.78 10.63 18.01
N LYS A 257 8.91 11.22 17.60
CA LYS A 257 9.78 12.02 18.48
C LYS A 257 9.14 13.35 18.90
N LYS A 258 8.27 13.92 18.07
CA LYS A 258 7.56 15.18 18.38
C LYS A 258 6.41 14.97 19.38
N GLN A 259 5.76 13.80 19.35
CA GLN A 259 4.67 13.42 20.26
C GLN A 259 5.13 13.03 21.69
N GLN A 260 6.44 12.83 21.91
CA GLN A 260 7.02 12.46 23.22
C GLN A 260 7.56 13.66 24.03
N LYS A 261 7.23 14.89 23.64
CA LYS A 261 7.55 16.13 24.38
C LYS A 261 6.28 16.78 24.93
#